data_AF-A0A160IPK8-F1
#
_entry.id   AF-A0A160IPK8-F1
#
_cell.length_a   1.000
_cell.length_b   1.000
_cell.length_c   1.000
_cell.angle_alpha   90.00
_cell.angle_beta   90.00
_cell.angle_gamma   90.00
#
_symmetry.space_group_name_H-M   'P 1'
#
loop_
_entity.id
_entity.type
_entity.pdbx_description
1 polymer ?
#
loop_
_entity_poly.entity_id
_entity_poly.type
_entity_poly.pdbx_seq_one_letter_code
_entity_poly.pdbx_strand_id
1 'polypeptide(L)'
;MSNQKIIVVGGGLAGLMATIKAAEAGVNVDLFSVVPVKRSHSVCAQGGINGAVNTKGEGDSPWEHFDDSVYGGDFLANQPPVKAMCDAAPGIIHLMDRMGVMFNRTPEGLLDFRRFGGTQHHRTAFAGATTGQQLLYALDEQVRRHEVAGLVTKYEGWEFLSAIIDDEGQCRGITAQNLKTMEIVSFPADAVIMATGGPGIIFGKSTNSVINTGGAASALYQQGVYYANGEFIQIHPTAIPGDDKLRLMSESARGEGGRVWTYKDGKPWYFLEEKYPAYGNLVPRDIATREIFHVCVDLKLGINGENMVYLDLSHKDPKELDIKLGGIIEIYEKFMGDDPRKVPMKIFPAVHYSMGGMWVDYDQMTNIPGLFAAGECEYQYHGANRLGANSLLSAIFGGMEAGPSAVRYIRGLEKTVEDVPSTVFDNQVKKDQEVYNNILSMDGTENAYVIHKELGEWMTDNVTVVRYNDKLKQTDEKIQELMQRYKNININDTSKWSNQGASFTRQLWHMLQLARVITLGALNRDESRGAHYKPDFPERNDEQWLKTTKAKFNPTTNGPEFEYEEVDVSLIQPRKRDYSKKKAGV
;
A
#
# COMPACT_ATOMS: atom_id res chain seq x y z
N MET A 1 -19.93 29.43 15.94
CA MET A 1 -18.78 28.51 15.82
C MET A 1 -18.46 28.45 14.34
N SER A 2 -17.22 28.74 13.95
CA SER A 2 -16.81 28.63 12.54
C SER A 2 -17.16 27.23 12.02
N ASN A 3 -17.62 27.14 10.77
CA ASN A 3 -18.09 25.90 10.18
C ASN A 3 -16.90 25.07 9.68
N GLN A 4 -15.97 24.77 10.60
CA GLN A 4 -14.69 24.16 10.25
C GLN A 4 -14.89 22.81 9.59
N LYS A 5 -14.10 22.55 8.55
CA LYS A 5 -14.33 21.44 7.64
C LYS A 5 -13.04 20.70 7.32
N ILE A 6 -13.12 19.38 7.33
CA ILE A 6 -12.04 18.48 6.90
C ILE A 6 -12.47 17.77 5.62
N ILE A 7 -11.54 17.64 4.67
CA ILE A 7 -11.71 16.74 3.53
C ILE A 7 -10.89 15.48 3.75
N VAL A 8 -11.45 14.32 3.45
CA VAL A 8 -10.73 13.04 3.40
C VAL A 8 -10.78 12.51 1.97
N VAL A 9 -9.62 12.23 1.37
CA VAL A 9 -9.50 11.71 0.01
C VAL A 9 -9.09 10.24 0.05
N GLY A 10 -10.05 9.35 -0.18
CA GLY A 10 -9.85 7.90 -0.24
C GLY A 10 -10.72 7.14 0.77
N GLY A 11 -11.65 6.32 0.27
CA GLY A 11 -12.58 5.53 1.08
C GLY A 11 -12.07 4.20 1.63
N GLY A 12 -10.74 4.01 1.74
CA GLY A 12 -10.15 2.81 2.34
C GLY A 12 -10.25 2.79 3.87
N LEU A 13 -9.66 1.78 4.53
CA LEU A 13 -9.69 1.66 6.00
C LEU A 13 -9.16 2.92 6.71
N ALA A 14 -8.05 3.50 6.22
CA ALA A 14 -7.45 4.69 6.81
C ALA A 14 -8.38 5.91 6.70
N GLY A 15 -8.92 6.17 5.51
CA GLY A 15 -9.81 7.30 5.28
C GLY A 15 -11.12 7.16 6.04
N LEU A 16 -11.75 5.99 6.04
CA LEU A 16 -12.98 5.76 6.83
C LEU A 16 -12.73 5.96 8.33
N MET A 17 -11.61 5.46 8.86
CA MET A 17 -11.27 5.67 10.27
C MET A 17 -10.99 7.15 10.57
N ALA A 18 -10.26 7.87 9.72
CA ALA A 18 -10.03 9.31 9.87
C ALA A 18 -11.34 10.11 9.84
N THR A 19 -12.25 9.77 8.92
CA THR A 19 -13.60 10.35 8.85
C THR A 19 -14.38 10.12 10.14
N ILE A 20 -14.38 8.89 10.69
CA ILE A 20 -15.05 8.59 11.96
C ILE A 20 -14.46 9.45 13.08
N LYS A 21 -13.14 9.53 13.20
CA LYS A 21 -12.47 10.27 14.29
C LYS A 21 -12.71 11.77 14.22
N ALA A 22 -12.69 12.35 13.01
CA ALA A 22 -13.04 13.75 12.81
C ALA A 22 -14.52 14.03 13.14
N ALA A 23 -15.43 13.16 12.69
CA ALA A 23 -16.86 13.30 12.96
C ALA A 23 -17.21 13.08 14.45
N GLU A 24 -16.53 12.17 15.15
CA GLU A 24 -16.64 12.00 16.62
C GLU A 24 -16.25 13.27 17.37
N ALA A 25 -15.35 14.09 16.81
CA ALA A 25 -14.96 15.38 17.36
C ALA A 25 -15.92 16.53 16.98
N GLY A 26 -17.02 16.24 16.27
CA GLY A 26 -18.05 17.20 15.86
C GLY A 26 -17.69 18.06 14.65
N VAL A 27 -16.70 17.64 13.85
CA VAL A 27 -16.26 18.37 12.64
C VAL A 27 -16.96 17.82 11.40
N ASN A 28 -17.35 18.71 10.48
CA ASN A 28 -17.93 18.31 9.20
C ASN A 28 -16.86 17.71 8.28
N VAL A 29 -17.17 16.58 7.65
CA VAL A 29 -16.24 15.86 6.79
C VAL A 29 -16.82 15.61 5.40
N ASP A 30 -16.08 16.01 4.37
CA ASP A 30 -16.34 15.54 3.01
C ASP A 30 -15.40 14.37 2.68
N LEU A 31 -15.97 13.20 2.39
CA LEU A 31 -15.22 11.99 2.06
C LEU A 31 -15.29 11.68 0.56
N PHE A 32 -14.16 11.77 -0.13
CA PHE A 32 -14.03 11.51 -1.56
C PHE A 32 -13.54 10.08 -1.83
N SER A 33 -14.06 9.47 -2.89
CA SER A 33 -13.58 8.16 -3.35
C SER A 33 -13.86 7.95 -4.83
N VAL A 34 -12.88 7.39 -5.56
CA VAL A 34 -13.01 7.06 -6.99
C VAL A 34 -14.00 5.91 -7.26
N VAL A 35 -14.25 5.08 -6.26
CA VAL A 35 -15.21 3.95 -6.28
C VAL A 35 -16.09 4.01 -5.03
N PRO A 36 -17.22 3.29 -4.97
CA PRO A 36 -17.92 3.11 -3.72
C PRO A 36 -16.97 2.65 -2.61
N VAL A 37 -17.01 3.25 -1.43
CA VAL A 37 -15.98 3.06 -0.38
C VAL A 37 -15.80 1.59 0.01
N LYS A 38 -16.89 0.80 -0.05
CA LYS A 38 -16.90 -0.66 0.16
C LYS A 38 -16.09 -1.47 -0.87
N ARG A 39 -15.65 -0.84 -1.97
CA ARG A 39 -14.89 -1.45 -3.07
C ARG A 39 -13.43 -0.99 -3.11
N SER A 40 -12.98 -0.22 -2.12
CA SER A 40 -11.57 0.12 -1.95
C SER A 40 -10.70 -1.13 -1.79
N HIS A 41 -9.41 -1.03 -2.13
CA HIS A 41 -8.51 -2.18 -2.15
C HIS A 41 -8.42 -2.94 -0.82
N SER A 42 -8.67 -2.26 0.31
CA SER A 42 -8.74 -2.89 1.63
C SER A 42 -9.68 -4.10 1.70
N VAL A 43 -10.74 -4.15 0.88
CA VAL A 43 -11.67 -5.28 0.79
C VAL A 43 -10.99 -6.59 0.39
N CYS A 44 -9.89 -6.51 -0.35
CA CYS A 44 -9.17 -7.66 -0.88
C CYS A 44 -8.28 -8.36 0.15
N ALA A 45 -8.14 -7.84 1.37
CA ALA A 45 -7.23 -8.43 2.35
C ALA A 45 -7.81 -9.70 2.98
N GLN A 46 -7.14 -10.82 2.73
CA GLN A 46 -7.58 -12.15 3.19
C GLN A 46 -6.87 -12.58 4.48
N GLY A 47 -5.65 -12.06 4.70
CA GLY A 47 -4.72 -12.57 5.71
C GLY A 47 -5.10 -12.28 7.17
N GLY A 48 -5.64 -11.11 7.45
CA GLY A 48 -5.97 -10.70 8.81
C GLY A 48 -5.22 -9.47 9.29
N ILE A 49 -5.44 -9.11 10.54
CA ILE A 49 -4.92 -7.92 11.20
C ILE A 49 -4.15 -8.33 12.46
N ASN A 50 -2.93 -7.84 12.61
CA ASN A 50 -2.13 -8.15 13.80
C ASN A 50 -2.57 -7.33 15.02
N GLY A 51 -2.57 -7.97 16.19
CA GLY A 51 -2.62 -7.33 17.49
C GLY A 51 -2.27 -8.32 18.58
N ALA A 52 -1.29 -7.97 19.43
CA ALA A 52 -0.78 -8.82 20.51
C ALA A 52 -1.76 -8.91 21.70
N VAL A 53 -2.92 -9.53 21.49
CA VAL A 53 -3.94 -9.78 22.53
C VAL A 53 -3.55 -10.95 23.44
N ASN A 54 -2.74 -11.89 22.93
CA ASN A 54 -2.19 -13.03 23.67
C ASN A 54 -3.23 -13.97 24.31
N THR A 55 -4.40 -14.17 23.67
CA THR A 55 -5.42 -15.12 24.17
C THR A 55 -4.96 -16.58 24.15
N LYS A 56 -3.90 -16.89 23.38
CA LYS A 56 -3.28 -18.22 23.28
C LYS A 56 -2.28 -18.53 24.41
N GLY A 57 -1.92 -17.54 25.24
CA GLY A 57 -0.99 -17.74 26.35
C GLY A 57 0.46 -18.00 25.93
N GLU A 58 0.89 -17.47 24.78
CA GLU A 58 2.22 -17.67 24.21
C GLU A 58 3.26 -16.66 24.71
N GLY A 59 2.88 -15.79 25.65
CA GLY A 59 3.74 -14.71 26.14
C GLY A 59 3.89 -13.52 25.18
N ASP A 60 3.02 -13.41 24.17
CA ASP A 60 3.04 -12.29 23.23
C ASP A 60 2.68 -10.96 23.94
N SER A 61 3.22 -9.85 23.43
CA SER A 61 2.98 -8.51 23.99
C SER A 61 3.13 -7.43 22.91
N PRO A 62 2.62 -6.21 23.14
CA PRO A 62 2.89 -5.08 22.25
C PRO A 62 4.38 -4.82 22.00
N TRP A 63 5.24 -5.10 23.00
CA TRP A 63 6.69 -4.97 22.84
C TRP A 63 7.26 -6.02 21.86
N GLU A 64 6.80 -7.28 21.95
CA GLU A 64 7.21 -8.32 21.00
C GLU A 64 6.70 -8.04 19.59
N HIS A 65 5.48 -7.52 19.46
CA HIS A 65 4.94 -7.09 18.18
C HIS A 65 5.70 -5.88 17.60
N PHE A 66 6.10 -4.92 18.44
CA PHE A 66 6.95 -3.81 18.07
C PHE A 66 8.34 -4.28 17.58
N ASP A 67 9.00 -5.15 18.35
CA ASP A 67 10.29 -5.72 17.97
C ASP A 67 10.21 -6.49 16.64
N ASP A 68 9.20 -7.34 16.46
CA ASP A 68 8.99 -8.07 15.21
C ASP A 68 8.70 -7.12 14.03
N SER A 69 8.03 -5.99 14.28
CA SER A 69 7.71 -4.98 13.24
C SER A 69 8.97 -4.21 12.82
N VAL A 70 9.79 -3.77 13.76
CA VAL A 70 11.07 -3.07 13.47
C VAL A 70 12.07 -4.03 12.83
N TYR A 71 12.17 -5.26 13.34
CA TYR A 71 13.03 -6.31 12.80
C TYR A 71 12.58 -6.74 11.40
N GLY A 72 11.27 -6.80 11.15
CA GLY A 72 10.68 -7.07 9.84
C GLY A 72 10.94 -5.96 8.83
N GLY A 73 10.87 -4.70 9.28
CA GLY A 73 11.16 -3.47 8.52
C GLY A 73 12.65 -3.15 8.36
N ASP A 74 13.52 -4.05 8.81
CA ASP A 74 14.99 -3.93 8.74
C ASP A 74 15.52 -2.60 9.30
N PHE A 75 14.92 -2.19 10.42
CA PHE A 75 15.29 -1.03 11.22
C PHE A 75 15.19 0.33 10.51
N LEU A 76 14.52 0.40 9.36
CA LEU A 76 14.38 1.65 8.59
C LEU A 76 13.13 2.46 8.94
N ALA A 77 12.26 1.95 9.82
CA ALA A 77 11.11 2.71 10.30
C ALA A 77 11.49 3.55 11.53
N ASN A 78 10.99 4.79 11.58
CA ASN A 78 11.04 5.59 12.79
C ASN A 78 10.31 4.85 13.92
N GLN A 79 11.01 4.55 15.00
CA GLN A 79 10.54 3.61 16.00
C GLN A 79 9.37 4.11 16.88
N PRO A 80 9.29 5.40 17.28
CA PRO A 80 8.20 5.85 18.15
C PRO A 80 6.79 5.65 17.55
N PRO A 81 6.52 6.01 16.27
CA PRO A 81 5.23 5.71 15.64
C PRO A 81 4.92 4.21 15.53
N VAL A 82 5.93 3.38 15.25
CA VAL A 82 5.73 1.91 15.16
C VAL A 82 5.39 1.33 16.53
N LYS A 83 6.04 1.80 17.60
CA LYS A 83 5.71 1.41 18.97
C LYS A 83 4.28 1.81 19.33
N ALA A 84 3.89 3.05 19.05
CA ALA A 84 2.53 3.53 19.30
C ALA A 84 1.47 2.68 18.57
N MET A 85 1.72 2.33 17.31
CA MET A 85 0.85 1.44 16.54
C MET A 85 0.72 0.05 17.20
N CYS A 86 1.82 -0.55 17.65
CA CYS A 86 1.81 -1.87 18.28
C CYS A 86 1.14 -1.85 19.67
N ASP A 87 1.34 -0.79 20.44
CA ASP A 87 0.66 -0.56 21.72
C ASP A 87 -0.86 -0.41 21.54
N ALA A 88 -1.29 0.26 20.47
CA ALA A 88 -2.71 0.45 20.14
C ALA A 88 -3.38 -0.82 19.57
N ALA A 89 -2.59 -1.75 19.01
CA ALA A 89 -3.10 -2.87 18.22
C ALA A 89 -4.11 -3.76 18.97
N PRO A 90 -3.89 -4.20 20.23
CA PRO A 90 -4.89 -4.98 20.96
C PRO A 90 -6.22 -4.22 21.14
N GLY A 91 -6.15 -2.91 21.39
CA GLY A 91 -7.31 -2.03 21.50
C GLY A 91 -8.08 -1.94 20.19
N ILE A 92 -7.38 -1.85 19.05
CA ILE A 92 -7.96 -1.85 17.71
C ILE A 92 -8.66 -3.18 17.42
N ILE A 93 -8.08 -4.33 17.77
CA ILE A 93 -8.75 -5.63 17.61
C ILE A 93 -10.08 -5.65 18.36
N HIS A 94 -10.09 -5.25 19.63
CA HIS A 94 -11.32 -5.20 20.42
C HIS A 94 -12.32 -4.14 19.93
N LEU A 95 -11.84 -3.02 19.38
CA LEU A 95 -12.70 -2.02 18.75
C LEU A 95 -13.45 -2.63 17.57
N MET A 96 -12.73 -3.29 16.66
CA MET A 96 -13.31 -3.92 15.48
C MET A 96 -14.29 -5.04 15.86
N ASP A 97 -13.93 -5.83 16.87
CA ASP A 97 -14.81 -6.87 17.42
C ASP A 97 -16.14 -6.28 17.93
N ARG A 98 -16.07 -5.18 18.70
CA ARG A 98 -17.26 -4.46 19.19
C ARG A 98 -18.04 -3.73 18.12
N MET A 99 -17.40 -3.37 16.99
CA MET A 99 -18.08 -2.83 15.81
C MET A 99 -18.79 -3.91 14.99
N GLY A 100 -18.77 -5.18 15.42
CA GLY A 100 -19.51 -6.26 14.77
C GLY A 100 -18.70 -7.04 13.73
N VAL A 101 -17.38 -6.85 13.66
CA VAL A 101 -16.53 -7.66 12.79
C VAL A 101 -16.56 -9.11 13.25
N MET A 102 -16.96 -10.00 12.36
CA MET A 102 -17.13 -11.43 12.64
C MET A 102 -15.79 -12.18 12.65
N PHE A 103 -14.90 -11.81 13.57
CA PHE A 103 -13.66 -12.56 13.77
C PHE A 103 -13.95 -14.01 14.17
N ASN A 104 -13.10 -14.92 13.68
CA ASN A 104 -13.12 -16.32 14.07
C ASN A 104 -12.99 -16.46 15.59
N ARG A 105 -13.65 -17.49 16.12
CA ARG A 105 -13.63 -17.81 17.54
C ARG A 105 -13.06 -19.20 17.79
N THR A 106 -12.43 -19.37 18.94
CA THR A 106 -12.09 -20.68 19.47
C THR A 106 -13.37 -21.43 19.90
N PRO A 107 -13.32 -22.75 20.14
CA PRO A 107 -14.49 -23.51 20.64
C PRO A 107 -15.08 -22.93 21.94
N GLU A 108 -14.25 -22.27 22.76
CA GLU A 108 -14.64 -21.61 24.01
C GLU A 108 -15.30 -20.24 23.79
N GLY A 109 -15.35 -19.74 22.54
CA GLY A 109 -15.96 -18.46 22.19
C GLY A 109 -15.01 -17.25 22.27
N LEU A 110 -13.72 -17.45 22.50
CA LEU A 110 -12.72 -16.37 22.53
C LEU A 110 -12.30 -15.98 21.10
N LEU A 111 -11.76 -14.77 20.91
CA LEU A 111 -11.13 -14.40 19.64
C LEU A 111 -10.01 -15.38 19.28
N ASP A 112 -10.06 -15.90 18.05
CA ASP A 112 -9.04 -16.78 17.51
C ASP A 112 -7.98 -15.99 16.74
N PHE A 113 -6.75 -16.51 16.77
CA PHE A 113 -5.59 -15.90 16.16
C PHE A 113 -4.75 -16.96 15.45
N ARG A 114 -4.22 -16.60 14.28
CA ARG A 114 -3.34 -17.46 13.48
C ARG A 114 -1.93 -16.88 13.40
N ARG A 115 -0.98 -17.72 13.00
CA ARG A 115 0.36 -17.27 12.57
C ARG A 115 0.28 -16.68 11.16
N PHE A 116 1.02 -15.60 10.93
CA PHE A 116 1.04 -14.96 9.62
C PHE A 116 2.34 -14.17 9.40
N GLY A 117 2.96 -14.40 8.24
CA GLY A 117 4.00 -13.57 7.64
C GLY A 117 5.15 -13.10 8.52
N GLY A 118 6.00 -14.05 8.93
CA GLY A 118 7.26 -13.78 9.62
C GLY A 118 7.16 -13.68 11.13
N THR A 119 5.99 -13.97 11.71
CA THR A 119 5.74 -13.99 13.17
C THR A 119 5.67 -15.42 13.70
N GLN A 120 6.21 -15.66 14.89
CA GLN A 120 6.09 -16.97 15.57
C GLN A 120 4.89 -17.05 16.53
N HIS A 121 4.38 -15.90 16.97
CA HIS A 121 3.18 -15.79 17.82
C HIS A 121 1.89 -15.77 17.00
N HIS A 122 0.83 -16.34 17.56
CA HIS A 122 -0.53 -16.25 17.06
C HIS A 122 -1.14 -14.91 17.44
N ARG A 123 -0.90 -13.89 16.60
CA ARG A 123 -1.40 -12.52 16.83
C ARG A 123 -2.23 -11.94 15.69
N THR A 124 -2.45 -12.71 14.63
CA THR A 124 -3.26 -12.26 13.49
C THR A 124 -4.71 -12.66 13.71
N ALA A 125 -5.57 -11.69 14.06
CA ALA A 125 -7.02 -11.87 14.07
C ALA A 125 -7.54 -11.93 12.63
N PHE A 126 -8.54 -12.78 12.37
CA PHE A 126 -9.05 -13.05 11.04
C PHE A 126 -10.55 -13.38 11.03
N ALA A 127 -11.21 -13.12 9.90
CA ALA A 127 -12.58 -13.51 9.62
C ALA A 127 -12.58 -14.35 8.33
N GLY A 128 -12.41 -15.66 8.48
CA GLY A 128 -12.15 -16.62 7.41
C GLY A 128 -11.03 -16.14 6.48
N ALA A 129 -11.37 -15.95 5.21
CA ALA A 129 -10.51 -15.35 4.20
C ALA A 129 -11.01 -13.98 3.72
N THR A 130 -11.85 -13.28 4.49
CA THR A 130 -12.51 -12.02 4.10
C THR A 130 -12.29 -10.89 5.13
N THR A 131 -11.24 -10.96 5.96
CA THR A 131 -11.00 -10.00 7.04
C THR A 131 -11.04 -8.53 6.60
N GLY A 132 -10.38 -8.19 5.49
CA GLY A 132 -10.38 -6.84 4.95
C GLY A 132 -11.77 -6.33 4.56
N GLN A 133 -12.61 -7.22 3.99
CA GLN A 133 -14.00 -6.92 3.68
C GLN A 133 -14.80 -6.64 4.95
N GLN A 134 -14.68 -7.49 5.97
CA GLN A 134 -15.43 -7.34 7.22
C GLN A 134 -15.05 -6.05 7.96
N LEU A 135 -13.74 -5.73 8.04
CA LEU A 135 -13.25 -4.48 8.62
C LEU A 135 -13.78 -3.26 7.86
N LEU A 136 -13.70 -3.28 6.52
CA LEU A 136 -14.15 -2.17 5.68
C LEU A 136 -15.65 -1.92 5.82
N TYR A 137 -16.44 -2.98 5.90
CA TYR A 137 -17.90 -2.87 6.05
C TYR A 137 -18.29 -2.33 7.41
N ALA A 138 -17.63 -2.76 8.49
CA ALA A 138 -17.85 -2.23 9.82
C ALA A 138 -17.56 -0.72 9.89
N LEU A 139 -16.45 -0.26 9.29
CA LEU A 139 -16.12 1.17 9.25
C LEU A 139 -17.06 1.98 8.35
N ASP A 140 -17.45 1.47 7.17
CA ASP A 140 -18.44 2.15 6.34
C ASP A 140 -19.77 2.32 7.07
N GLU A 141 -20.23 1.31 7.82
CA GLU A 141 -21.47 1.41 8.60
C GLU A 141 -21.39 2.51 9.67
N GLN A 142 -20.24 2.67 10.33
CA GLN A 142 -20.03 3.79 11.25
C GLN A 142 -19.99 5.14 10.53
N VAL A 143 -19.35 5.25 9.38
CA VAL A 143 -19.36 6.48 8.57
C VAL A 143 -20.79 6.82 8.12
N ARG A 144 -21.58 5.84 7.68
CA ARG A 144 -22.99 6.02 7.31
C ARG A 144 -23.85 6.53 8.46
N ARG A 145 -23.55 6.12 9.70
CA ARG A 145 -24.21 6.69 10.89
C ARG A 145 -23.97 8.21 11.00
N HIS A 146 -22.74 8.67 10.73
CA HIS A 146 -22.41 10.10 10.73
C HIS A 146 -22.95 10.84 9.49
N GLU A 147 -23.06 10.17 8.35
CA GLU A 147 -23.73 10.69 7.14
C GLU A 147 -25.21 10.98 7.42
N VAL A 148 -25.93 10.05 8.04
CA VAL A 148 -27.34 10.25 8.44
C VAL A 148 -27.48 11.36 9.49
N ALA A 149 -26.47 11.56 10.34
CA ALA A 149 -26.43 12.65 11.30
C ALA A 149 -26.09 14.02 10.67
N GLY A 150 -25.78 14.08 9.38
CA GLY A 150 -25.44 15.31 8.66
C GLY A 150 -24.00 15.80 8.88
N LEU A 151 -23.14 15.01 9.51
CA LEU A 151 -21.73 15.37 9.76
C LEU A 151 -20.79 14.94 8.63
N VAL A 152 -21.21 13.99 7.81
CA VAL A 152 -20.38 13.45 6.71
C VAL A 152 -21.12 13.54 5.39
N THR A 153 -20.46 14.06 4.37
CA THR A 153 -20.94 14.02 2.98
C THR A 153 -20.01 13.12 2.16
N LYS A 154 -20.55 12.09 1.49
CA LYS A 154 -19.76 11.20 0.63
C LYS A 154 -19.84 11.61 -0.84
N TYR A 155 -18.67 11.69 -1.47
CA TYR A 155 -18.45 11.96 -2.87
C TYR A 155 -17.82 10.71 -3.54
N GLU A 156 -18.65 9.70 -3.79
CA GLU A 156 -18.26 8.50 -4.53
C GLU A 156 -18.30 8.74 -6.05
N GLY A 157 -17.31 8.20 -6.78
CA GLY A 157 -17.12 8.49 -8.20
C GLY A 157 -16.45 9.85 -8.46
N TRP A 158 -15.70 10.37 -7.49
CA TRP A 158 -14.92 11.60 -7.62
C TRP A 158 -13.42 11.30 -7.53
N GLU A 159 -12.65 11.90 -8.42
CA GLU A 159 -11.19 11.77 -8.49
C GLU A 159 -10.52 13.07 -8.06
N PHE A 160 -9.60 12.98 -7.11
CA PHE A 160 -8.74 14.09 -6.71
C PHE A 160 -7.82 14.51 -7.86
N LEU A 161 -7.70 15.82 -8.10
CA LEU A 161 -6.79 16.37 -9.09
C LEU A 161 -5.60 17.08 -8.46
N SER A 162 -5.87 18.03 -7.56
CA SER A 162 -4.83 18.83 -6.91
C SER A 162 -5.26 19.32 -5.52
N ALA A 163 -4.28 19.59 -4.66
CA ALA A 163 -4.50 20.39 -3.47
C ALA A 163 -4.56 21.88 -3.84
N ILE A 164 -5.43 22.62 -3.17
CA ILE A 164 -5.49 24.08 -3.27
C ILE A 164 -4.55 24.63 -2.21
N ILE A 165 -3.44 25.23 -2.64
CA ILE A 165 -2.40 25.79 -1.76
C ILE A 165 -2.46 27.31 -1.90
N ASP A 166 -2.60 28.01 -0.78
CA ASP A 166 -2.64 29.48 -0.77
C ASP A 166 -1.25 30.12 -0.87
N ASP A 167 -1.20 31.46 -0.93
CA ASP A 167 0.05 32.22 -1.03
C ASP A 167 0.93 32.11 0.24
N GLU A 168 0.36 31.66 1.36
CA GLU A 168 1.07 31.36 2.61
C GLU A 168 1.63 29.91 2.63
N GLY A 169 1.39 29.13 1.56
CA GLY A 169 1.84 27.75 1.43
C GLY A 169 0.99 26.73 2.20
N GLN A 170 -0.20 27.11 2.64
CA GLN A 170 -1.12 26.25 3.40
C GLN A 170 -2.13 25.57 2.47
N CYS A 171 -2.45 24.31 2.74
CA CYS A 171 -3.50 23.60 2.03
C CYS A 171 -4.89 24.07 2.53
N ARG A 172 -5.73 24.53 1.60
CA ARG A 172 -7.07 25.11 1.84
C ARG A 172 -8.21 24.31 1.22
N GLY A 173 -7.94 23.06 0.84
CA GLY A 173 -8.91 22.18 0.19
C GLY A 173 -8.33 21.49 -1.04
N ILE A 174 -9.22 21.01 -1.90
CA ILE A 174 -8.85 20.25 -3.10
C ILE A 174 -9.64 20.71 -4.32
N THR A 175 -9.16 20.41 -5.50
CA THR A 175 -10.02 20.23 -6.68
C THR A 175 -10.24 18.74 -6.93
N ALA A 176 -11.45 18.41 -7.35
CA ALA A 176 -11.82 17.05 -7.71
C ALA A 176 -12.69 17.04 -8.97
N GLN A 177 -12.60 15.96 -9.73
CA GLN A 177 -13.39 15.72 -10.92
C GLN A 177 -14.43 14.63 -10.68
N ASN A 178 -15.68 14.91 -11.04
CA ASN A 178 -16.72 13.90 -11.06
C ASN A 178 -16.51 12.95 -12.26
N LEU A 179 -16.33 11.66 -12.03
CA LEU A 179 -16.03 10.68 -13.08
C LEU A 179 -17.22 10.36 -13.99
N LYS A 180 -18.44 10.81 -13.64
CA LYS A 180 -19.63 10.66 -14.47
C LYS A 180 -19.86 11.89 -15.34
N THR A 181 -19.88 13.08 -14.73
CA THR A 181 -20.16 14.34 -15.45
C THR A 181 -18.92 14.99 -16.05
N MET A 182 -17.72 14.56 -15.63
CA MET A 182 -16.41 15.17 -15.93
C MET A 182 -16.25 16.62 -15.44
N GLU A 183 -17.18 17.11 -14.63
CA GLU A 183 -17.10 18.43 -14.01
C GLU A 183 -15.95 18.50 -13.00
N ILE A 184 -15.18 19.59 -13.05
CA ILE A 184 -14.09 19.89 -12.13
C ILE A 184 -14.56 20.97 -11.16
N VAL A 185 -14.49 20.69 -9.87
CA VAL A 185 -14.99 21.56 -8.80
C VAL A 185 -13.92 21.72 -7.71
N SER A 186 -13.83 22.91 -7.12
CA SER A 186 -13.06 23.16 -5.90
C SER A 186 -13.89 22.89 -4.65
N PHE A 187 -13.29 22.25 -3.66
CA PHE A 187 -13.87 21.95 -2.37
C PHE A 187 -13.00 22.59 -1.28
N PRO A 188 -13.44 23.72 -0.71
CA PRO A 188 -12.74 24.39 0.38
C PRO A 188 -12.76 23.56 1.67
N ALA A 189 -11.63 23.51 2.38
CA ALA A 189 -11.52 22.91 3.71
C ALA A 189 -10.37 23.53 4.52
N ASP A 190 -10.44 23.42 5.85
CA ASP A 190 -9.38 23.87 6.76
C ASP A 190 -8.24 22.86 6.87
N ALA A 191 -8.49 21.60 6.54
CA ALA A 191 -7.47 20.56 6.39
C ALA A 191 -7.91 19.47 5.42
N VAL A 192 -6.93 18.78 4.82
CA VAL A 192 -7.13 17.67 3.89
C VAL A 192 -6.33 16.45 4.38
N ILE A 193 -6.97 15.28 4.44
CA ILE A 193 -6.32 14.00 4.77
C ILE A 193 -6.33 13.09 3.54
N MET A 194 -5.17 12.68 3.08
CA MET A 194 -4.99 11.77 1.95
C MET A 194 -4.91 10.32 2.43
N ALA A 195 -5.73 9.44 1.85
CA ALA A 195 -5.82 8.02 2.19
C ALA A 195 -6.01 7.16 0.92
N THR A 196 -5.21 7.44 -0.11
CA THR A 196 -5.48 7.01 -1.50
C THR A 196 -4.91 5.64 -1.88
N GLY A 197 -4.27 4.94 -0.95
CA GLY A 197 -3.64 3.64 -1.20
C GLY A 197 -2.32 3.72 -1.96
N GLY A 198 -1.73 2.55 -2.27
CA GLY A 198 -0.43 2.44 -2.92
C GLY A 198 -0.43 2.60 -4.45
N PRO A 199 0.75 2.72 -5.10
CA PRO A 199 0.92 2.89 -6.54
C PRO A 199 1.15 1.57 -7.31
N GLY A 200 0.51 0.47 -6.91
CA GLY A 200 0.82 -0.86 -7.45
C GLY A 200 0.59 -1.05 -8.96
N ILE A 201 -0.15 -0.17 -9.63
CA ILE A 201 -0.42 -0.23 -11.08
C ILE A 201 0.72 0.36 -11.93
N ILE A 202 1.70 1.02 -11.33
CA ILE A 202 2.96 1.39 -12.01
C ILE A 202 3.67 0.15 -12.60
N PHE A 203 3.53 -1.00 -11.94
CA PHE A 203 4.11 -2.28 -12.35
C PHE A 203 3.21 -3.08 -13.31
N GLY A 204 2.22 -2.44 -13.93
CA GLY A 204 1.25 -3.11 -14.80
C GLY A 204 0.36 -4.06 -14.01
N LYS A 205 0.59 -5.38 -14.14
CA LYS A 205 -0.17 -6.41 -13.42
C LYS A 205 0.44 -6.66 -12.05
N SER A 206 -0.30 -6.32 -11.00
CA SER A 206 0.08 -6.59 -9.61
C SER A 206 -1.09 -7.18 -8.82
N THR A 207 -0.87 -7.47 -7.54
CA THR A 207 -1.98 -7.90 -6.66
C THR A 207 -2.89 -6.74 -6.24
N ASN A 208 -2.53 -5.49 -6.56
CA ASN A 208 -3.32 -4.30 -6.25
C ASN A 208 -4.56 -4.19 -7.14
N SER A 209 -5.58 -3.44 -6.69
CA SER A 209 -6.74 -3.12 -7.53
C SER A 209 -6.34 -2.13 -8.63
N VAL A 210 -7.02 -2.15 -9.78
CA VAL A 210 -6.71 -1.27 -10.92
C VAL A 210 -6.80 0.23 -10.63
N ILE A 211 -7.46 0.61 -9.53
CA ILE A 211 -7.56 1.99 -9.04
C ILE A 211 -6.31 2.49 -8.29
N ASN A 212 -5.37 1.59 -7.95
CA ASN A 212 -4.16 1.90 -7.18
C ASN A 212 -3.04 2.41 -8.10
N THR A 213 -3.28 3.54 -8.76
CA THR A 213 -2.35 4.15 -9.72
C THR A 213 -1.27 5.01 -9.09
N GLY A 214 -1.45 5.42 -7.82
CA GLY A 214 -0.59 6.43 -7.19
C GLY A 214 -0.83 7.85 -7.71
N GLY A 215 -1.88 8.06 -8.52
CA GLY A 215 -2.18 9.35 -9.16
C GLY A 215 -2.19 10.54 -8.20
N ALA A 216 -2.97 10.43 -7.12
CA ALA A 216 -3.10 11.49 -6.13
C ALA A 216 -1.79 11.80 -5.39
N ALA A 217 -1.04 10.76 -4.97
CA ALA A 217 0.25 10.95 -4.33
C ALA A 217 1.28 11.60 -5.27
N SER A 218 1.27 11.23 -6.55
CA SER A 218 2.11 11.84 -7.59
C SER A 218 1.74 13.29 -7.88
N ALA A 219 0.45 13.63 -7.90
CA ALA A 219 -0.02 14.99 -8.08
C ALA A 219 0.49 15.88 -6.95
N LEU A 220 0.35 15.44 -5.69
CA LEU A 220 0.85 16.14 -4.52
C LEU A 220 2.38 16.23 -4.49
N TYR A 221 3.07 15.16 -4.90
CA TYR A 221 4.52 15.18 -5.07
C TYR A 221 4.97 16.27 -6.04
N GLN A 222 4.29 16.40 -7.18
CA GLN A 222 4.53 17.47 -8.15
C GLN A 222 4.14 18.86 -7.63
N GLN A 223 3.25 18.95 -6.63
CA GLN A 223 2.91 20.18 -5.90
C GLN A 223 3.86 20.49 -4.73
N GLY A 224 4.89 19.67 -4.50
CA GLY A 224 5.94 19.93 -3.51
C GLY A 224 5.90 19.07 -2.25
N VAL A 225 4.96 18.11 -2.14
CA VAL A 225 5.02 17.11 -1.07
C VAL A 225 6.23 16.19 -1.30
N TYR A 226 7.00 15.90 -0.25
CA TYR A 226 8.09 14.94 -0.37
C TYR A 226 7.56 13.51 -0.48
N TYR A 227 8.19 12.68 -1.30
CA TYR A 227 7.89 11.26 -1.42
C TYR A 227 9.01 10.44 -0.79
N ALA A 228 8.71 9.73 0.30
CA ALA A 228 9.67 9.01 1.11
C ALA A 228 9.73 7.51 0.76
N ASN A 229 10.94 6.95 0.76
CA ASN A 229 11.23 5.52 0.66
C ASN A 229 10.57 4.82 -0.55
N GLY A 230 10.43 5.52 -1.68
CA GLY A 230 9.71 5.00 -2.85
C GLY A 230 10.31 3.71 -3.44
N GLU A 231 11.61 3.49 -3.25
CA GLU A 231 12.30 2.29 -3.69
C GLU A 231 11.90 1.01 -2.94
N PHE A 232 11.21 1.12 -1.80
CA PHE A 232 10.82 -0.03 -0.99
C PHE A 232 9.43 -0.56 -1.41
N ILE A 233 9.45 -1.43 -2.43
CA ILE A 233 8.28 -2.13 -2.96
C ILE A 233 8.32 -3.61 -2.55
N GLN A 234 7.33 -4.06 -1.80
CA GLN A 234 7.25 -5.45 -1.36
C GLN A 234 6.56 -6.33 -2.40
N ILE A 235 7.19 -7.49 -2.62
CA ILE A 235 6.71 -8.55 -3.48
C ILE A 235 6.12 -9.67 -2.62
N HIS A 236 4.89 -10.09 -2.92
CA HIS A 236 4.28 -11.27 -2.30
C HIS A 236 4.75 -12.53 -3.02
N PRO A 237 5.17 -13.59 -2.31
CA PRO A 237 5.72 -14.79 -2.95
C PRO A 237 4.67 -15.66 -3.67
N THR A 238 3.40 -15.52 -3.32
CA THR A 238 2.34 -16.43 -3.77
C THR A 238 1.18 -15.67 -4.44
N ALA A 239 1.24 -15.56 -5.76
CA ALA A 239 0.18 -15.03 -6.61
C ALA A 239 -0.12 -15.98 -7.77
N ILE A 240 -1.30 -15.81 -8.37
CA ILE A 240 -1.76 -16.54 -9.56
C ILE A 240 -2.13 -15.55 -10.67
N PRO A 241 -2.08 -15.97 -11.94
CA PRO A 241 -2.34 -15.07 -13.05
C PRO A 241 -3.83 -14.71 -13.14
N GLY A 242 -4.10 -13.61 -13.82
CA GLY A 242 -5.44 -13.18 -14.21
C GLY A 242 -5.36 -12.20 -15.38
N ASP A 243 -6.46 -12.07 -16.11
CA ASP A 243 -6.51 -11.26 -17.34
C ASP A 243 -6.32 -9.76 -17.04
N ASP A 244 -6.94 -9.27 -15.98
CA ASP A 244 -6.90 -7.87 -15.51
C ASP A 244 -5.75 -7.59 -14.54
N LYS A 245 -5.58 -8.43 -13.51
CA LYS A 245 -4.59 -8.27 -12.43
C LYS A 245 -4.09 -9.62 -11.92
N LEU A 246 -3.11 -9.62 -11.03
CA LEU A 246 -2.66 -10.83 -10.35
C LEU A 246 -3.54 -11.07 -9.10
N ARG A 247 -3.91 -12.32 -8.83
CA ARG A 247 -4.67 -12.66 -7.62
C ARG A 247 -3.72 -13.18 -6.56
N LEU A 248 -3.89 -12.65 -5.36
CA LEU A 248 -3.15 -13.10 -4.19
C LEU A 248 -3.65 -14.48 -3.76
N MET A 249 -2.73 -15.43 -3.55
CA MET A 249 -3.01 -16.59 -2.69
C MET A 249 -2.51 -16.25 -1.30
N SER A 250 -3.42 -16.07 -0.35
CA SER A 250 -3.09 -15.59 1.00
C SER A 250 -1.95 -16.39 1.62
N GLU A 251 -1.03 -15.68 2.26
CA GLU A 251 0.05 -16.25 3.06
C GLU A 251 -0.45 -17.13 4.22
N SER A 252 -1.73 -17.03 4.59
CA SER A 252 -2.36 -17.98 5.51
C SER A 252 -2.31 -19.41 4.97
N ALA A 253 -2.25 -19.64 3.65
CA ALA A 253 -2.02 -20.96 3.09
C ALA A 253 -0.70 -21.58 3.59
N ARG A 254 0.41 -20.81 3.57
CA ARG A 254 1.68 -21.24 4.19
C ARG A 254 1.56 -21.34 5.72
N GLY A 255 0.82 -20.40 6.32
CA GLY A 255 0.51 -20.36 7.75
C GLY A 255 -0.16 -21.63 8.30
N GLU A 256 -1.07 -22.20 7.52
CA GLU A 256 -1.83 -23.41 7.85
C GLU A 256 -1.13 -24.71 7.40
N GLY A 257 0.17 -24.64 7.08
CA GLY A 257 1.00 -25.81 6.73
C GLY A 257 1.24 -26.01 5.24
N GLY A 258 0.86 -25.06 4.39
CA GLY A 258 1.15 -25.12 2.95
C GLY A 258 2.65 -25.20 2.67
N ARG A 259 3.04 -26.14 1.80
CA ARG A 259 4.44 -26.46 1.52
C ARG A 259 4.85 -25.95 0.15
N VAL A 260 5.96 -25.22 0.06
CA VAL A 260 6.47 -24.69 -1.20
C VAL A 260 7.55 -25.62 -1.77
N TRP A 261 7.42 -26.04 -3.02
CA TRP A 261 8.36 -26.94 -3.66
C TRP A 261 8.43 -26.81 -5.18
N THR A 262 9.50 -27.33 -5.76
CA THR A 262 9.63 -27.56 -7.21
C THR A 262 10.31 -28.90 -7.49
N TYR A 263 10.45 -29.31 -8.76
CA TYR A 263 11.21 -30.49 -9.11
C TYR A 263 12.72 -30.21 -9.17
N LYS A 264 13.50 -31.07 -8.54
CA LYS A 264 14.97 -31.16 -8.68
C LYS A 264 15.34 -32.63 -8.84
N ASP A 265 16.10 -32.95 -9.87
CA ASP A 265 16.50 -34.33 -10.20
C ASP A 265 15.31 -35.32 -10.29
N GLY A 266 14.17 -34.84 -10.82
CA GLY A 266 12.94 -35.61 -10.96
C GLY A 266 12.14 -35.85 -9.67
N LYS A 267 12.53 -35.23 -8.55
CA LYS A 267 11.86 -35.37 -7.24
C LYS A 267 11.41 -34.01 -6.69
N PRO A 268 10.34 -33.97 -5.87
CA PRO A 268 9.96 -32.76 -5.14
C PRO A 268 11.08 -32.30 -4.20
N TRP A 269 11.43 -31.01 -4.30
CA TRP A 269 12.43 -30.35 -3.46
C TRP A 269 11.79 -29.19 -2.68
N TYR A 270 11.78 -29.31 -1.36
CA TYR A 270 11.15 -28.37 -0.42
C TYR A 270 12.18 -27.34 0.07
N PHE A 271 12.67 -26.52 -0.86
CA PHE A 271 13.84 -25.65 -0.67
C PHE A 271 13.73 -24.68 0.53
N LEU A 272 12.55 -24.15 0.86
CA LEU A 272 12.37 -23.26 2.01
C LEU A 272 12.54 -24.00 3.34
N GLU A 273 12.00 -25.20 3.45
CA GLU A 273 12.10 -26.04 4.66
C GLU A 273 13.53 -26.49 4.90
N GLU A 274 14.25 -26.84 3.84
CA GLU A 274 15.67 -27.24 3.91
C GLU A 274 16.59 -26.07 4.29
N LYS A 275 16.38 -24.89 3.70
CA LYS A 275 17.26 -23.73 3.91
C LYS A 275 16.96 -23.00 5.23
N TYR A 276 15.71 -23.00 5.68
CA TYR A 276 15.26 -22.27 6.87
C TYR A 276 14.52 -23.18 7.86
N PRO A 277 15.17 -24.18 8.48
CA PRO A 277 14.50 -25.19 9.31
C PRO A 277 13.73 -24.61 10.50
N ALA A 278 14.09 -23.42 10.99
CA ALA A 278 13.41 -22.77 12.11
C ALA A 278 12.04 -22.18 11.74
N TYR A 279 11.86 -21.70 10.50
CA TYR A 279 10.63 -21.03 10.04
C TYR A 279 9.91 -21.82 8.92
N GLY A 280 10.63 -22.62 8.14
CA GLY A 280 10.13 -23.33 6.97
C GLY A 280 9.42 -22.40 6.00
N ASN A 281 8.16 -22.71 5.69
CA ASN A 281 7.33 -21.88 4.80
C ASN A 281 6.84 -20.57 5.45
N LEU A 282 7.13 -20.31 6.73
CA LEU A 282 6.76 -19.07 7.45
C LEU A 282 7.83 -17.97 7.37
N VAL A 283 8.89 -18.16 6.58
CA VAL A 283 9.89 -17.11 6.36
C VAL A 283 9.23 -15.80 5.86
N PRO A 284 9.82 -14.64 6.18
CA PRO A 284 9.38 -13.35 5.65
C PRO A 284 9.24 -13.33 4.13
N ARG A 285 8.36 -12.46 3.65
CA ARG A 285 8.03 -12.32 2.22
C ARG A 285 9.24 -12.01 1.35
N ASP A 286 10.16 -11.15 1.81
CA ASP A 286 11.38 -10.83 1.06
C ASP A 286 12.28 -12.06 0.89
N ILE A 287 12.40 -12.89 1.92
CA ILE A 287 13.15 -14.15 1.86
C ILE A 287 12.46 -15.15 0.92
N ALA A 288 11.17 -15.45 1.15
CA ALA A 288 10.43 -16.40 0.30
C ALA A 288 10.50 -16.02 -1.17
N THR A 289 10.29 -14.73 -1.48
CA THR A 289 10.33 -14.22 -2.85
C THR A 289 11.72 -14.35 -3.46
N ARG A 290 12.79 -13.97 -2.75
CA ARG A 290 14.17 -14.11 -3.25
C ARG A 290 14.52 -15.56 -3.53
N GLU A 291 14.11 -16.49 -2.66
CA GLU A 291 14.36 -17.91 -2.89
C GLU A 291 13.60 -18.45 -4.10
N ILE A 292 12.32 -18.09 -4.26
CA ILE A 292 11.55 -18.48 -5.46
C ILE A 292 12.21 -17.92 -6.72
N PHE A 293 12.64 -16.65 -6.69
CA PHE A 293 13.35 -16.03 -7.79
C PHE A 293 14.65 -16.78 -8.12
N HIS A 294 15.49 -17.09 -7.11
CA HIS A 294 16.73 -17.83 -7.29
C HIS A 294 16.48 -19.23 -7.90
N VAL A 295 15.49 -19.96 -7.38
CA VAL A 295 15.10 -21.30 -7.87
C VAL A 295 14.65 -21.24 -9.32
N CYS A 296 13.80 -20.29 -9.68
CA CYS A 296 13.24 -20.19 -11.02
C CYS A 296 14.21 -19.57 -12.04
N VAL A 297 14.93 -18.51 -11.67
CA VAL A 297 15.72 -17.68 -12.59
C VAL A 297 17.17 -18.14 -12.65
N ASP A 298 17.82 -18.41 -11.52
CA ASP A 298 19.25 -18.76 -11.51
C ASP A 298 19.45 -20.26 -11.70
N LEU A 299 18.67 -21.08 -10.99
CA LEU A 299 18.77 -22.55 -11.07
C LEU A 299 17.97 -23.14 -12.23
N LYS A 300 17.08 -22.37 -12.86
CA LYS A 300 16.17 -22.82 -13.94
C LYS A 300 15.30 -24.02 -13.54
N LEU A 301 14.93 -24.11 -12.26
CA LEU A 301 14.09 -25.18 -11.71
C LEU A 301 12.63 -24.77 -11.56
N GLY A 302 12.18 -23.77 -12.29
CA GLY A 302 10.77 -23.39 -12.31
C GLY A 302 9.89 -24.43 -13.02
N ILE A 303 8.60 -24.48 -12.67
CA ILE A 303 7.64 -25.41 -13.30
C ILE A 303 7.62 -25.17 -14.80
N ASN A 304 7.91 -26.22 -15.58
CA ASN A 304 8.00 -26.13 -17.05
C ASN A 304 8.99 -25.05 -17.55
N GLY A 305 9.98 -24.66 -16.74
CA GLY A 305 10.91 -23.57 -17.06
C GLY A 305 10.36 -22.16 -16.85
N GLU A 306 9.13 -22.03 -16.34
CA GLU A 306 8.48 -20.75 -16.05
C GLU A 306 8.82 -20.26 -14.64
N ASN A 307 8.60 -18.97 -14.34
CA ASN A 307 8.86 -18.39 -13.03
C ASN A 307 7.78 -18.76 -11.99
N MET A 308 7.53 -20.05 -11.81
CA MET A 308 6.51 -20.61 -10.93
C MET A 308 7.04 -21.80 -10.13
N VAL A 309 6.52 -21.94 -8.92
CA VAL A 309 6.72 -23.10 -8.03
C VAL A 309 5.37 -23.60 -7.52
N TYR A 310 5.35 -24.74 -6.83
CA TYR A 310 4.14 -25.29 -6.24
C TYR A 310 3.94 -24.79 -4.80
N LEU A 311 2.69 -24.56 -4.43
CA LEU A 311 2.21 -24.42 -3.06
C LEU A 311 1.18 -25.51 -2.78
N ASP A 312 1.53 -26.45 -1.92
CA ASP A 312 0.76 -27.67 -1.71
C ASP A 312 0.04 -27.68 -0.36
N LEU A 313 -1.29 -27.82 -0.41
CA LEU A 313 -2.20 -28.01 0.71
C LEU A 313 -2.91 -29.37 0.67
N SER A 314 -2.70 -30.18 -0.37
CA SER A 314 -3.45 -31.44 -0.62
C SER A 314 -3.25 -32.51 0.46
N HIS A 315 -2.22 -32.37 1.28
CA HIS A 315 -1.92 -33.23 2.42
C HIS A 315 -2.73 -32.89 3.68
N LYS A 316 -3.48 -31.78 3.69
CA LYS A 316 -4.32 -31.33 4.81
C LYS A 316 -5.74 -31.87 4.68
N ASP A 317 -6.46 -31.93 5.81
CA ASP A 317 -7.87 -32.32 5.82
C ASP A 317 -8.71 -31.31 5.00
N PRO A 318 -9.42 -31.75 3.94
CA PRO A 318 -10.28 -30.90 3.13
C PRO A 318 -11.27 -30.04 3.95
N LYS A 319 -11.83 -30.61 5.03
CA LYS A 319 -12.79 -29.89 5.87
C LYS A 319 -12.13 -28.77 6.67
N GLU A 320 -10.91 -28.98 7.17
CA GLU A 320 -10.11 -27.93 7.81
C GLU A 320 -9.83 -26.79 6.83
N LEU A 321 -9.47 -27.14 5.59
CA LEU A 321 -9.19 -26.17 4.53
C LEU A 321 -10.42 -25.33 4.17
N ASP A 322 -11.61 -25.93 4.08
CA ASP A 322 -12.85 -25.22 3.79
C ASP A 322 -13.17 -24.16 4.85
N ILE A 323 -13.01 -24.51 6.12
CA ILE A 323 -13.30 -23.62 7.24
C ILE A 323 -12.30 -22.46 7.31
N LYS A 324 -11.01 -22.74 7.14
CA LYS A 324 -9.94 -21.76 7.37
C LYS A 324 -9.51 -20.98 6.13
N LEU A 325 -9.57 -21.62 4.95
CA LEU A 325 -9.00 -21.15 3.69
C LEU A 325 -10.01 -21.19 2.53
N GLY A 326 -11.29 -21.48 2.77
CA GLY A 326 -12.31 -21.65 1.72
C GLY A 326 -12.32 -20.55 0.67
N GLY A 327 -12.25 -19.27 1.08
CA GLY A 327 -12.22 -18.16 0.11
C GLY A 327 -10.98 -18.13 -0.79
N ILE A 328 -9.83 -18.63 -0.35
CA ILE A 328 -8.62 -18.75 -1.20
C ILE A 328 -8.80 -19.90 -2.19
N ILE A 329 -9.38 -21.00 -1.72
CA ILE A 329 -9.63 -22.18 -2.54
C ILE A 329 -10.63 -21.84 -3.66
N GLU A 330 -11.74 -21.19 -3.33
CA GLU A 330 -12.74 -20.75 -4.31
C GLU A 330 -12.13 -19.83 -5.37
N ILE A 331 -11.19 -18.95 -5.00
CA ILE A 331 -10.48 -18.09 -5.96
C ILE A 331 -9.64 -18.95 -6.90
N TYR A 332 -8.85 -19.89 -6.37
CA TYR A 332 -8.01 -20.73 -7.22
C TYR A 332 -8.84 -21.59 -8.17
N GLU A 333 -9.89 -22.25 -7.67
CA GLU A 333 -10.82 -23.04 -8.49
C GLU A 333 -11.46 -22.19 -9.60
N LYS A 334 -11.93 -20.98 -9.25
CA LYS A 334 -12.59 -20.09 -10.20
C LYS A 334 -11.68 -19.61 -11.32
N PHE A 335 -10.41 -19.30 -11.02
CA PHE A 335 -9.50 -18.68 -11.99
C PHE A 335 -8.57 -19.68 -12.69
N MET A 336 -8.25 -20.81 -12.05
CA MET A 336 -7.35 -21.83 -12.61
C MET A 336 -8.09 -23.11 -13.04
N GLY A 337 -9.31 -23.33 -12.54
CA GLY A 337 -10.11 -24.52 -12.87
C GLY A 337 -9.72 -25.80 -12.11
N ASP A 338 -8.75 -25.70 -11.20
CA ASP A 338 -8.16 -26.81 -10.45
C ASP A 338 -8.56 -26.74 -8.96
N ASP A 339 -8.67 -27.89 -8.27
CA ASP A 339 -9.02 -28.00 -6.84
C ASP A 339 -7.77 -28.13 -5.95
N PRO A 340 -7.38 -27.08 -5.17
CA PRO A 340 -6.21 -27.07 -4.29
C PRO A 340 -6.19 -28.15 -3.21
N ARG A 341 -7.33 -28.77 -2.92
CA ARG A 341 -7.42 -29.88 -1.95
C ARG A 341 -6.85 -31.17 -2.54
N LYS A 342 -6.71 -31.25 -3.86
CA LYS A 342 -6.27 -32.43 -4.60
C LYS A 342 -4.99 -32.20 -5.36
N VAL A 343 -4.77 -30.99 -5.86
CA VAL A 343 -3.58 -30.65 -6.65
C VAL A 343 -2.84 -29.45 -6.06
N PRO A 344 -1.50 -29.44 -6.06
CA PRO A 344 -0.72 -28.29 -5.64
C PRO A 344 -1.01 -27.05 -6.53
N MET A 345 -1.12 -25.88 -5.90
CA MET A 345 -1.30 -24.62 -6.61
C MET A 345 -0.02 -24.19 -7.30
N LYS A 346 -0.11 -23.66 -8.53
CA LYS A 346 1.01 -23.02 -9.22
C LYS A 346 1.05 -21.55 -8.84
N ILE A 347 2.15 -21.10 -8.26
CA ILE A 347 2.29 -19.76 -7.69
C ILE A 347 3.56 -19.06 -8.16
N PHE A 348 3.54 -17.73 -8.18
CA PHE A 348 4.72 -16.91 -8.47
C PHE A 348 4.75 -15.60 -7.66
N PRO A 349 5.92 -14.94 -7.56
CA PRO A 349 6.05 -13.67 -6.87
C PRO A 349 5.42 -12.50 -7.64
N ALA A 350 4.73 -11.59 -6.94
CA ALA A 350 4.05 -10.43 -7.54
C ALA A 350 4.09 -9.18 -6.65
N VAL A 351 4.13 -7.99 -7.26
CA VAL A 351 4.06 -6.70 -6.55
C VAL A 351 2.79 -6.63 -5.69
N HIS A 352 2.95 -6.14 -4.46
CA HIS A 352 1.89 -6.25 -3.47
C HIS A 352 1.68 -5.06 -2.55
N TYR A 353 2.74 -4.45 -2.03
CA TYR A 353 2.61 -3.36 -1.06
C TYR A 353 3.70 -2.33 -1.28
N SER A 354 3.36 -1.05 -1.16
CA SER A 354 4.34 0.05 -1.14
C SER A 354 4.63 0.45 0.29
N MET A 355 5.89 0.30 0.73
CA MET A 355 6.29 0.80 2.05
C MET A 355 6.57 2.29 2.03
N GLY A 356 7.01 2.82 0.87
CA GLY A 356 7.14 4.25 0.64
C GLY A 356 5.81 4.92 0.28
N GLY A 357 5.80 6.25 0.37
CA GLY A 357 4.62 7.07 0.17
C GLY A 357 4.94 8.56 0.36
N MET A 358 3.91 9.39 0.54
CA MET A 358 4.08 10.77 0.98
C MET A 358 4.80 10.81 2.33
N TRP A 359 5.76 11.73 2.47
CA TRP A 359 6.40 12.01 3.74
C TRP A 359 5.41 12.70 4.67
N VAL A 360 5.40 12.26 5.93
CA VAL A 360 4.62 12.81 7.03
C VAL A 360 5.46 12.87 8.30
N ASP A 361 5.18 13.85 9.14
CA ASP A 361 5.70 13.89 10.52
C ASP A 361 4.97 12.90 11.44
N TYR A 362 5.31 12.89 12.72
CA TYR A 362 4.70 11.99 13.71
C TYR A 362 3.22 12.29 13.98
N ASP A 363 2.71 13.46 13.58
CA ASP A 363 1.31 13.87 13.66
C ASP A 363 0.54 13.60 12.35
N GLN A 364 1.13 12.88 11.39
CA GLN A 364 0.58 12.58 10.06
C GLN A 364 0.51 13.78 9.09
N MET A 365 1.13 14.92 9.42
CA MET A 365 1.13 16.10 8.55
C MET A 365 2.28 16.01 7.54
N THR A 366 2.01 16.32 6.28
CA THR A 366 3.05 16.45 5.25
C THR A 366 3.88 17.71 5.46
N ASN A 367 4.90 17.92 4.62
CA ASN A 367 5.64 19.19 4.60
C ASN A 367 4.82 20.39 4.08
N ILE A 368 3.56 20.19 3.70
CA ILE A 368 2.61 21.26 3.37
C ILE A 368 1.61 21.39 4.52
N PRO A 369 1.60 22.51 5.27
CA PRO A 369 0.69 22.69 6.40
C PRO A 369 -0.79 22.52 5.99
N GLY A 370 -1.56 21.82 6.82
CA GLY A 370 -2.98 21.53 6.56
C GLY A 370 -3.22 20.33 5.64
N LEU A 371 -2.18 19.75 5.06
CA LEU A 371 -2.25 18.51 4.28
C LEU A 371 -1.64 17.35 5.08
N PHE A 372 -2.45 16.32 5.30
CA PHE A 372 -2.11 15.10 6.05
C PHE A 372 -2.18 13.87 5.15
N ALA A 373 -1.56 12.76 5.55
CA ALA A 373 -1.69 11.48 4.86
C ALA A 373 -1.81 10.32 5.85
N ALA A 374 -2.46 9.22 5.45
CA ALA A 374 -2.60 8.02 6.28
C ALA A 374 -2.79 6.74 5.45
N GLY A 375 -2.20 5.64 5.91
CA GLY A 375 -2.30 4.32 5.28
C GLY A 375 -1.26 4.11 4.18
N GLU A 376 -1.52 3.24 3.20
CA GLU A 376 -0.51 2.84 2.21
C GLU A 376 -0.02 3.98 1.29
N CYS A 377 -0.62 5.17 1.35
CA CYS A 377 -0.10 6.33 0.64
C CYS A 377 1.00 7.10 1.40
N GLU A 378 1.36 6.71 2.63
CA GLU A 378 2.46 7.29 3.44
C GLU A 378 3.50 6.23 3.88
N TYR A 379 4.63 6.64 4.46
CA TYR A 379 5.85 5.82 4.62
C TYR A 379 6.18 5.32 6.04
N GLN A 380 5.50 5.81 7.07
CA GLN A 380 6.00 5.92 8.44
C GLN A 380 6.23 4.57 9.14
N TYR A 381 5.37 3.58 8.90
CA TYR A 381 5.25 2.41 9.79
C TYR A 381 6.09 1.18 9.42
N HIS A 382 6.59 1.08 8.19
CA HIS A 382 7.00 -0.21 7.63
C HIS A 382 8.49 -0.35 7.33
N GLY A 383 9.22 0.76 7.24
CA GLY A 383 10.64 0.74 6.90
C GLY A 383 10.88 0.06 5.56
N ALA A 384 11.88 -0.82 5.49
CA ALA A 384 12.30 -1.44 4.24
C ALA A 384 11.46 -2.67 3.84
N ASN A 385 10.61 -3.19 4.73
CA ASN A 385 9.78 -4.36 4.46
C ASN A 385 8.62 -4.49 5.48
N ARG A 386 7.39 -4.50 4.98
CA ARG A 386 6.19 -4.60 5.82
C ARG A 386 5.99 -6.02 6.38
N LEU A 387 5.87 -6.15 7.70
CA LEU A 387 5.47 -7.41 8.35
C LEU A 387 4.07 -7.85 7.89
N GLY A 388 3.88 -9.14 7.61
CA GLY A 388 2.57 -9.67 7.18
C GLY A 388 1.47 -9.30 8.19
N ALA A 389 0.27 -8.99 7.69
CA ALA A 389 -0.90 -8.54 8.47
C ALA A 389 -0.80 -7.19 9.22
N ASN A 390 0.34 -6.47 9.16
CA ASN A 390 0.43 -5.13 9.77
C ASN A 390 -0.22 -4.00 8.94
N SER A 391 -0.50 -4.16 7.65
CA SER A 391 -1.03 -3.04 6.83
C SER A 391 -2.49 -2.69 7.12
N LEU A 392 -3.30 -3.66 7.55
CA LEU A 392 -4.67 -3.36 8.01
C LEU A 392 -4.63 -2.60 9.34
N LEU A 393 -3.69 -2.99 10.21
CA LEU A 393 -3.43 -2.30 11.46
C LEU A 393 -2.93 -0.87 11.21
N SER A 394 -1.89 -0.68 10.41
CA SER A 394 -1.33 0.65 10.13
C SER A 394 -2.32 1.56 9.41
N ALA A 395 -3.14 1.03 8.50
CA ALA A 395 -4.19 1.83 7.88
C ALA A 395 -5.20 2.34 8.92
N ILE A 396 -5.73 1.47 9.79
CA ILE A 396 -6.68 1.88 10.82
C ILE A 396 -6.01 2.83 11.83
N PHE A 397 -4.81 2.51 12.30
CA PHE A 397 -4.06 3.32 13.25
C PHE A 397 -3.71 4.70 12.66
N GLY A 398 -3.21 4.77 11.42
CA GLY A 398 -2.94 6.03 10.73
C GLY A 398 -4.19 6.91 10.61
N GLY A 399 -5.37 6.31 10.38
CA GLY A 399 -6.64 7.04 10.44
C GLY A 399 -7.01 7.51 11.85
N MET A 400 -6.67 6.72 12.89
CA MET A 400 -6.84 7.09 14.30
C MET A 400 -5.93 8.25 14.74
N GLU A 401 -4.79 8.45 14.06
CA GLU A 401 -3.88 9.56 14.31
C GLU A 401 -4.23 10.78 13.44
N ALA A 402 -4.36 10.60 12.12
CA ALA A 402 -4.56 11.70 11.17
C ALA A 402 -5.86 12.48 11.42
N GLY A 403 -6.96 11.79 11.76
CA GLY A 403 -8.25 12.44 12.07
C GLY A 403 -8.12 13.42 13.25
N PRO A 404 -7.74 12.96 14.45
CA PRO A 404 -7.52 13.84 15.59
C PRO A 404 -6.43 14.90 15.37
N SER A 405 -5.34 14.59 14.67
CA SER A 405 -4.29 15.57 14.34
C SER A 405 -4.82 16.70 13.46
N ALA A 406 -5.58 16.39 12.41
CA ALA A 406 -6.24 17.40 11.59
C ALA A 406 -7.24 18.24 12.41
N VAL A 407 -8.01 17.63 13.31
CA VAL A 407 -8.90 18.36 14.21
C VAL A 407 -8.14 19.31 15.15
N ARG A 408 -6.99 18.88 15.70
CA ARG A 408 -6.14 19.75 16.52
C ARG A 408 -5.62 20.93 15.70
N TYR A 409 -5.16 20.67 14.48
CA TYR A 409 -4.66 21.69 13.56
C TYR A 409 -5.73 22.74 13.24
N ILE A 410 -6.92 22.34 12.77
CA ILE A 410 -7.95 23.31 12.37
C ILE A 410 -8.42 24.15 13.56
N ARG A 411 -8.52 23.58 14.76
CA ARG A 411 -8.93 24.32 15.97
C ARG A 411 -7.90 25.36 16.40
N GLY A 412 -6.65 25.22 15.98
CA GLY A 412 -5.56 26.17 16.23
C GLY A 412 -5.40 27.24 15.13
N LEU A 413 -6.19 27.20 14.07
CA LEU A 413 -6.08 28.18 12.98
C LEU A 413 -6.61 29.55 13.38
N GLU A 414 -5.81 30.58 13.09
CA GLU A 414 -6.27 31.98 13.16
C GLU A 414 -7.13 32.38 11.96
N LYS A 415 -6.79 31.84 10.78
CA LYS A 415 -7.53 32.03 9.52
C LYS A 415 -8.09 30.70 9.04
N THR A 416 -9.40 30.67 8.87
CA THR A 416 -10.14 29.52 8.34
C THR A 416 -10.26 29.64 6.83
N VAL A 417 -10.76 28.59 6.19
CA VAL A 417 -11.01 28.58 4.75
C VAL A 417 -12.04 29.65 4.32
N GLU A 418 -12.94 30.07 5.21
CA GLU A 418 -13.90 31.16 4.97
C GLU A 418 -13.21 32.53 4.78
N ASP A 419 -11.99 32.69 5.31
CA ASP A 419 -11.20 33.92 5.20
C ASP A 419 -10.36 33.96 3.90
N VAL A 420 -10.32 32.86 3.15
CA VAL A 420 -9.52 32.73 1.92
C VAL A 420 -10.32 33.28 0.73
N PRO A 421 -9.75 34.18 -0.10
CA PRO A 421 -10.46 34.72 -1.26
C PRO A 421 -10.88 33.63 -2.27
N SER A 422 -12.09 33.75 -2.82
CA SER A 422 -12.62 32.79 -3.81
C SER A 422 -11.71 32.63 -5.04
N THR A 423 -10.94 33.66 -5.37
CA THR A 423 -9.98 33.67 -6.48
C THR A 423 -8.91 32.59 -6.36
N VAL A 424 -8.51 32.19 -5.15
CA VAL A 424 -7.54 31.10 -4.93
C VAL A 424 -8.11 29.78 -5.47
N PHE A 425 -9.38 29.51 -5.16
CA PHE A 425 -10.10 28.33 -5.60
C PHE A 425 -10.39 28.36 -7.11
N ASP A 426 -10.89 29.49 -7.60
CA ASP A 426 -11.22 29.69 -9.03
C ASP A 426 -9.98 29.52 -9.93
N ASN A 427 -8.82 30.01 -9.47
CA ASN A 427 -7.57 29.88 -10.21
C ASN A 427 -7.09 28.42 -10.27
N GLN A 428 -7.24 27.64 -9.20
CA GLN A 428 -6.86 26.24 -9.22
C GLN A 428 -7.79 25.41 -10.13
N VAL A 429 -9.10 25.67 -10.10
CA VAL A 429 -10.06 25.05 -11.03
C VAL A 429 -9.70 25.35 -12.49
N LYS A 430 -9.34 26.60 -12.82
CA LYS A 430 -8.90 26.97 -14.17
C LYS A 430 -7.67 26.17 -14.61
N LYS A 431 -6.64 26.06 -13.75
CA LYS A 431 -5.43 25.28 -14.04
C LYS A 431 -5.77 23.80 -14.32
N ASP A 432 -6.59 23.19 -13.48
CA ASP A 432 -6.96 21.78 -13.64
C ASP A 432 -7.86 21.56 -14.87
N GLN A 433 -8.72 22.53 -15.19
CA GLN A 433 -9.52 22.53 -16.40
C GLN A 433 -8.64 22.67 -17.66
N GLU A 434 -7.61 23.50 -17.64
CA GLU A 434 -6.63 23.62 -18.72
C GLU A 434 -5.88 22.30 -18.94
N VAL A 435 -5.42 21.65 -17.87
CA VAL A 435 -4.78 20.32 -17.95
C VAL A 435 -5.73 19.30 -18.59
N TYR A 436 -6.99 19.25 -18.16
CA TYR A 436 -7.97 18.34 -18.71
C TYR A 436 -8.27 18.64 -20.20
N ASN A 437 -8.42 19.90 -20.56
CA ASN A 437 -8.64 20.32 -21.95
C ASN A 437 -7.44 19.95 -22.84
N ASN A 438 -6.21 20.12 -22.34
CA ASN A 438 -4.99 19.73 -23.05
C ASN A 438 -4.95 18.23 -23.35
N ILE A 439 -5.39 17.40 -22.39
CA ILE A 439 -5.53 15.95 -22.61
C ILE A 439 -6.57 15.68 -23.68
N LEU A 440 -7.75 16.29 -23.60
CA LEU A 440 -8.81 16.10 -24.61
C LEU A 440 -8.41 16.57 -26.01
N SER A 441 -7.47 17.51 -26.14
CA SER A 441 -6.98 17.99 -27.42
C SER A 441 -5.80 17.18 -27.99
N MET A 442 -5.33 16.15 -27.29
CA MET A 442 -4.23 15.31 -27.77
C MET A 442 -4.62 14.54 -29.03
N ASP A 443 -3.92 14.80 -30.14
CA ASP A 443 -4.22 14.31 -31.49
C ASP A 443 -3.06 13.54 -32.14
N GLY A 444 -2.14 13.03 -31.33
CA GLY A 444 -0.94 12.32 -31.81
C GLY A 444 -1.22 10.91 -32.35
N THR A 445 -0.24 10.03 -32.22
CA THR A 445 -0.29 8.65 -32.77
C THR A 445 -0.05 7.55 -31.74
N GLU A 446 0.29 7.89 -30.51
CA GLU A 446 0.56 6.94 -29.43
C GLU A 446 -0.71 6.57 -28.66
N ASN A 447 -0.69 5.41 -28.03
CA ASN A 447 -1.79 4.92 -27.19
C ASN A 447 -1.36 4.87 -25.72
N ALA A 448 -2.12 5.53 -24.85
CA ALA A 448 -1.83 5.59 -23.42
C ALA A 448 -1.70 4.18 -22.77
N TYR A 449 -2.56 3.24 -23.15
CA TYR A 449 -2.54 1.87 -22.60
C TYR A 449 -1.31 1.07 -23.05
N VAL A 450 -0.80 1.34 -24.26
CA VAL A 450 0.45 0.72 -24.75
C VAL A 450 1.64 1.26 -23.98
N ILE A 451 1.72 2.57 -23.78
CA ILE A 451 2.75 3.20 -22.95
C ILE A 451 2.71 2.66 -21.51
N HIS A 452 1.52 2.52 -20.91
CA HIS A 452 1.37 1.94 -19.58
C HIS A 452 1.83 0.48 -19.51
N LYS A 453 1.49 -0.32 -20.53
CA LYS A 453 1.95 -1.70 -20.63
C LYS A 453 3.48 -1.78 -20.68
N GLU A 454 4.11 -0.98 -21.54
CA GLU A 454 5.57 -0.89 -21.63
C GLU A 454 6.19 -0.44 -20.31
N LEU A 455 5.61 0.56 -19.63
CA LEU A 455 6.06 0.97 -18.30
C LEU A 455 6.01 -0.19 -17.31
N GLY A 456 4.90 -0.91 -17.26
CA GLY A 456 4.70 -2.04 -16.35
C GLY A 456 5.70 -3.19 -16.58
N GLU A 457 6.01 -3.49 -17.84
CA GLU A 457 7.03 -4.48 -18.22
C GLU A 457 8.42 -4.07 -17.71
N TRP A 458 8.87 -2.84 -18.01
CA TRP A 458 10.17 -2.34 -17.56
C TRP A 458 10.29 -2.27 -16.03
N MET A 459 9.25 -1.81 -15.35
CA MET A 459 9.22 -1.73 -13.89
C MET A 459 9.25 -3.13 -13.25
N THR A 460 8.52 -4.10 -13.81
CA THR A 460 8.48 -5.47 -13.30
C THR A 460 9.83 -6.18 -13.48
N ASP A 461 10.46 -6.00 -14.64
CA ASP A 461 11.70 -6.69 -14.99
C ASP A 461 12.92 -6.17 -14.22
N ASN A 462 12.94 -4.87 -13.88
CA ASN A 462 14.15 -4.20 -13.40
C ASN A 462 14.03 -3.59 -11.99
N VAL A 463 12.82 -3.39 -11.48
CA VAL A 463 12.57 -2.62 -10.25
C VAL A 463 11.79 -3.42 -9.20
N THR A 464 11.91 -4.76 -9.25
CA THR A 464 11.23 -5.68 -8.30
C THR A 464 12.22 -6.38 -7.37
N VAL A 465 12.37 -7.70 -7.49
CA VAL A 465 13.05 -8.59 -6.53
C VAL A 465 14.57 -8.38 -6.50
N VAL A 466 15.18 -8.25 -7.67
CA VAL A 466 16.64 -8.09 -7.83
C VAL A 466 16.87 -6.90 -8.75
N ARG A 467 17.80 -6.03 -8.34
CA ARG A 467 18.02 -4.74 -9.01
C ARG A 467 19.50 -4.56 -9.32
N TYR A 468 19.79 -4.09 -10.53
CA TYR A 468 21.15 -3.85 -11.00
C TYR A 468 21.29 -2.40 -11.46
N ASN A 469 22.39 -1.73 -11.11
CA ASN A 469 22.54 -0.29 -11.36
C ASN A 469 22.48 0.08 -12.84
N ASP A 470 23.07 -0.74 -13.71
CA ASP A 470 23.01 -0.56 -15.16
C ASP A 470 21.57 -0.65 -15.68
N LYS A 471 20.80 -1.65 -15.24
CA LYS A 471 19.38 -1.83 -15.61
C LYS A 471 18.48 -0.74 -15.04
N LEU A 472 18.71 -0.30 -13.80
CA LEU A 472 17.97 0.81 -13.18
C LEU A 472 18.19 2.11 -13.96
N LYS A 473 19.43 2.39 -14.39
CA LYS A 473 19.74 3.53 -15.24
C LYS A 473 19.02 3.45 -16.59
N GLN A 474 19.09 2.30 -17.26
CA GLN A 474 18.36 2.06 -18.52
C GLN A 474 16.84 2.19 -18.35
N THR A 475 16.31 1.76 -17.20
CA THR A 475 14.88 1.90 -16.87
C THR A 475 14.50 3.38 -16.76
N ASP A 476 15.28 4.22 -16.09
CA ASP A 476 14.99 5.66 -16.04
C ASP A 476 15.09 6.32 -17.43
N GLU A 477 16.09 5.96 -18.23
CA GLU A 477 16.20 6.41 -19.63
C GLU A 477 14.96 6.04 -20.45
N LYS A 478 14.47 4.80 -20.29
CA LYS A 478 13.22 4.35 -20.91
C LYS A 478 12.00 5.10 -20.39
N ILE A 479 11.89 5.34 -19.09
CA ILE A 479 10.77 6.12 -18.52
C ILE A 479 10.76 7.53 -19.09
N GLN A 480 11.93 8.17 -19.24
CA GLN A 480 12.06 9.47 -19.88
C GLN A 480 11.63 9.45 -21.36
N GLU A 481 11.97 8.38 -22.12
CA GLU A 481 11.46 8.15 -23.48
C GLU A 481 9.92 8.04 -23.48
N LEU A 482 9.35 7.24 -22.59
CA LEU A 482 7.89 7.08 -22.44
C LEU A 482 7.21 8.41 -22.09
N MET A 483 7.84 9.26 -21.27
CA MET A 483 7.36 10.61 -20.98
C MET A 483 7.40 11.54 -22.19
N GLN A 484 8.32 11.35 -23.15
CA GLN A 484 8.25 12.07 -24.42
C GLN A 484 7.14 11.55 -25.32
N ARG A 485 6.99 10.22 -25.43
CA ARG A 485 5.90 9.57 -26.20
C ARG A 485 4.52 9.92 -25.67
N TYR A 486 4.38 10.10 -24.35
CA TYR A 486 3.16 10.57 -23.70
C TYR A 486 2.61 11.85 -24.35
N LYS A 487 3.49 12.78 -24.76
CA LYS A 487 3.09 14.05 -25.39
C LYS A 487 2.48 13.86 -26.79
N ASN A 488 2.67 12.69 -27.40
CA ASN A 488 2.15 12.32 -28.71
C ASN A 488 1.02 11.29 -28.61
N ILE A 489 0.36 11.17 -27.45
CA ILE A 489 -0.84 10.34 -27.30
C ILE A 489 -1.97 10.87 -28.17
N ASN A 490 -2.85 9.98 -28.61
CA ASN A 490 -4.13 10.32 -29.23
C ASN A 490 -5.30 10.05 -28.28
N ILE A 491 -6.18 11.03 -28.08
CA ILE A 491 -7.46 10.86 -27.39
C ILE A 491 -8.60 10.86 -28.41
N ASN A 492 -8.93 9.65 -28.88
CA ASN A 492 -10.03 9.45 -29.84
C ASN A 492 -11.42 9.67 -29.21
N ASP A 493 -11.58 9.39 -27.91
CA ASP A 493 -12.84 9.62 -27.20
C ASP A 493 -12.94 11.08 -26.75
N THR A 494 -13.74 11.86 -27.47
CA THR A 494 -14.01 13.28 -27.17
C THR A 494 -15.25 13.49 -26.31
N SER A 495 -15.82 12.40 -25.77
CA SER A 495 -16.98 12.47 -24.88
C SER A 495 -16.69 13.34 -23.66
N LYS A 496 -17.61 14.25 -23.35
CA LYS A 496 -17.51 15.15 -22.18
C LYS A 496 -18.14 14.58 -20.91
N TRP A 497 -18.50 13.30 -20.92
CA TRP A 497 -19.09 12.59 -19.80
C TRP A 497 -18.49 11.18 -19.77
N SER A 498 -18.26 10.64 -18.57
CA SER A 498 -17.74 9.28 -18.35
C SER A 498 -16.50 8.91 -19.21
N ASN A 499 -15.58 9.84 -19.43
CA ASN A 499 -14.44 9.66 -20.32
C ASN A 499 -13.25 9.03 -19.57
N GLN A 500 -13.20 7.69 -19.58
CA GLN A 500 -12.14 6.93 -18.92
C GLN A 500 -10.77 7.11 -19.59
N GLY A 501 -10.73 7.33 -20.91
CA GLY A 501 -9.49 7.53 -21.64
C GLY A 501 -8.73 8.79 -21.19
N ALA A 502 -9.45 9.89 -20.95
CA ALA A 502 -8.88 11.12 -20.44
C ALA A 502 -8.39 10.97 -18.98
N SER A 503 -9.20 10.36 -18.10
CA SER A 503 -8.80 10.08 -16.72
C SER A 503 -7.57 9.17 -16.65
N PHE A 504 -7.54 8.09 -17.43
CA PHE A 504 -6.41 7.17 -17.46
C PHE A 504 -5.14 7.84 -17.99
N THR A 505 -5.26 8.67 -19.04
CA THR A 505 -4.11 9.42 -19.58
C THR A 505 -3.53 10.37 -18.53
N ARG A 506 -4.36 11.10 -17.77
CA ARG A 506 -3.89 11.88 -16.62
C ARG A 506 -3.15 11.01 -15.60
N GLN A 507 -3.75 9.89 -15.19
CA GLN A 507 -3.12 8.95 -14.24
C GLN A 507 -1.80 8.38 -14.76
N LEU A 508 -1.67 8.16 -16.07
CA LEU A 508 -0.44 7.67 -16.69
C LEU A 508 0.72 8.65 -16.52
N TRP A 509 0.50 9.95 -16.70
CA TRP A 509 1.53 10.95 -16.41
C TRP A 509 2.03 10.84 -14.97
N HIS A 510 1.09 10.70 -14.03
CA HIS A 510 1.40 10.54 -12.62
C HIS A 510 2.17 9.25 -12.30
N MET A 511 1.82 8.14 -12.97
CA MET A 511 2.53 6.87 -12.86
C MET A 511 3.97 6.98 -13.37
N LEU A 512 4.20 7.67 -14.50
CA LEU A 512 5.54 7.90 -15.04
C LEU A 512 6.42 8.69 -14.06
N GLN A 513 5.88 9.74 -13.44
CA GLN A 513 6.60 10.56 -12.45
C GLN A 513 7.02 9.74 -11.22
N LEU A 514 6.11 8.96 -10.64
CA LEU A 514 6.44 8.10 -9.50
C LEU A 514 7.35 6.94 -9.89
N ALA A 515 7.23 6.40 -11.10
CA ALA A 515 8.15 5.37 -11.60
C ALA A 515 9.61 5.86 -11.58
N ARG A 516 9.85 7.13 -11.94
CA ARG A 516 11.18 7.76 -11.80
C ARG A 516 11.62 7.88 -10.35
N VAL A 517 10.74 8.29 -9.43
CA VAL A 517 11.04 8.35 -7.99
C VAL A 517 11.49 6.99 -7.47
N ILE A 518 10.73 5.93 -7.77
CA ILE A 518 11.03 4.56 -7.33
C ILE A 518 12.35 4.07 -7.93
N THR A 519 12.53 4.25 -9.23
CA THR A 519 13.70 3.74 -9.98
C THR A 519 14.98 4.45 -9.56
N LEU A 520 14.98 5.79 -9.51
CA LEU A 520 16.15 6.57 -9.14
C LEU A 520 16.45 6.49 -7.64
N GLY A 521 15.43 6.34 -6.79
CA GLY A 521 15.64 6.01 -5.37
C GLY A 521 16.38 4.67 -5.20
N ALA A 522 15.98 3.65 -5.98
CA ALA A 522 16.66 2.36 -5.97
C ALA A 522 18.09 2.45 -6.52
N LEU A 523 18.30 3.27 -7.56
CA LEU A 523 19.61 3.48 -8.18
C LEU A 523 20.59 4.14 -7.22
N ASN A 524 20.16 5.22 -6.56
CA ASN A 524 21.01 6.02 -5.69
C ASN A 524 21.37 5.32 -4.39
N ARG A 525 20.58 4.32 -3.97
CA ARG A 525 20.77 3.57 -2.72
C ARG A 525 21.63 2.32 -2.94
N ASP A 526 22.91 2.42 -2.61
CA ASP A 526 23.91 1.35 -2.74
C ASP A 526 24.04 0.52 -1.45
N GLU A 527 22.98 -0.23 -1.14
CA GLU A 527 22.94 -1.29 -0.11
C GLU A 527 21.91 -2.35 -0.49
N SER A 528 21.75 -3.39 0.35
CA SER A 528 20.59 -4.28 0.31
C SER A 528 19.91 -4.30 1.67
N ARG A 529 18.62 -3.92 1.71
CA ARG A 529 17.83 -3.79 2.94
C ARG A 529 16.38 -4.16 2.67
N GLY A 530 15.81 -5.05 3.49
CA GLY A 530 14.41 -5.45 3.36
C GLY A 530 14.04 -5.96 1.95
N ALA A 531 13.10 -5.27 1.29
CA ALA A 531 12.62 -5.58 -0.06
C ALA A 531 13.47 -4.97 -1.19
N HIS A 532 14.45 -4.12 -0.86
CA HIS A 532 15.42 -3.59 -1.81
C HIS A 532 16.67 -4.47 -1.77
N TYR A 533 17.01 -5.09 -2.90
CA TYR A 533 18.15 -5.99 -3.02
C TYR A 533 18.94 -5.71 -4.30
N LYS A 534 20.23 -5.42 -4.12
CA LYS A 534 21.20 -5.17 -5.19
C LYS A 534 22.36 -6.15 -5.03
N PRO A 535 22.55 -7.10 -5.96
CA PRO A 535 23.62 -8.09 -5.86
C PRO A 535 25.03 -7.48 -5.74
N ASP A 536 25.26 -6.31 -6.34
CA ASP A 536 26.54 -5.59 -6.27
C ASP A 536 26.80 -4.98 -4.88
N PHE A 537 25.74 -4.83 -4.06
CA PHE A 537 25.77 -4.29 -2.71
C PHE A 537 24.94 -5.20 -1.77
N PRO A 538 25.36 -6.46 -1.54
CA PRO A 538 24.51 -7.50 -0.97
C PRO A 538 24.24 -7.34 0.53
N GLU A 539 25.01 -6.50 1.21
CA GLU A 539 24.91 -6.29 2.66
C GLU A 539 24.09 -5.05 3.01
N ARG A 540 23.44 -5.10 4.18
CA ARG A 540 22.84 -3.92 4.81
C ARG A 540 23.94 -3.00 5.31
N ASN A 541 23.84 -1.70 5.04
CA ASN A 541 24.87 -0.73 5.40
C ASN A 541 24.27 0.37 6.30
N ASP A 542 24.30 0.14 7.61
CA ASP A 542 23.75 1.08 8.59
C ASP A 542 24.59 2.37 8.73
N GLU A 543 25.89 2.33 8.44
CA GLU A 543 26.77 3.50 8.56
C GLU A 543 26.42 4.60 7.55
N GLN A 544 26.06 4.22 6.33
CA GLN A 544 25.75 5.18 5.26
C GLN A 544 24.25 5.36 5.03
N TRP A 545 23.47 4.28 5.21
CA TRP A 545 22.11 4.17 4.72
C TRP A 545 21.07 3.90 5.80
N LEU A 546 21.36 4.11 7.10
CA LEU A 546 20.28 4.14 8.12
C LEU A 546 19.46 5.45 8.03
N LYS A 547 18.91 5.71 6.84
CA LYS A 547 18.28 6.97 6.44
C LYS A 547 17.06 6.73 5.57
N THR A 548 16.05 7.55 5.75
CA THR A 548 14.90 7.67 4.86
C THR A 548 15.32 8.39 3.59
N THR A 549 15.04 7.82 2.43
CA THR A 549 15.19 8.47 1.12
C THR A 549 14.01 9.42 0.92
N LYS A 550 14.22 10.70 0.64
CA LYS A 550 13.14 11.67 0.37
C LYS A 550 13.31 12.29 -1.00
N ALA A 551 12.34 12.08 -1.87
CA ALA A 551 12.29 12.71 -3.19
C ALA A 551 11.48 14.01 -3.13
N LYS A 552 12.04 15.07 -3.71
CA LYS A 552 11.39 16.35 -3.99
C LYS A 552 11.26 16.52 -5.49
N PHE A 553 10.11 17.00 -5.95
CA PHE A 553 9.92 17.32 -7.36
C PHE A 553 10.70 18.59 -7.74
N ASN A 554 11.52 18.53 -8.79
CA ASN A 554 12.14 19.69 -9.41
C ASN A 554 11.41 20.05 -10.71
N PRO A 555 10.69 21.19 -10.75
CA PRO A 555 9.98 21.64 -11.96
C PRO A 555 10.88 21.95 -13.16
N THR A 556 12.14 22.34 -12.93
CA THR A 556 13.11 22.69 -13.99
C THR A 556 13.58 21.46 -14.74
N THR A 557 13.87 20.38 -14.03
CA THR A 557 14.34 19.11 -14.62
C THR A 557 13.19 18.15 -14.92
N ASN A 558 11.97 18.44 -14.42
CA ASN A 558 10.81 17.56 -14.47
C ASN A 558 11.15 16.14 -13.96
N GLY A 559 11.79 16.09 -12.79
CA GLY A 559 12.28 14.85 -12.19
C GLY A 559 12.54 14.98 -10.69
N PRO A 560 12.91 13.87 -10.03
CA PRO A 560 13.20 13.85 -8.60
C PRO A 560 14.59 14.40 -8.27
N GLU A 561 14.65 15.18 -7.19
CA GLU A 561 15.85 15.45 -6.41
C GLU A 561 15.76 14.71 -5.08
N PHE A 562 16.86 14.12 -4.62
CA PHE A 562 16.86 13.30 -3.41
C PHE A 562 17.61 13.99 -2.27
N GLU A 563 16.99 13.96 -1.10
CA GLU A 563 17.61 14.23 0.20
C GLU A 563 17.45 13.00 1.10
N TYR A 564 18.21 12.96 2.19
CA TYR A 564 18.19 11.84 3.13
C TYR A 564 18.00 12.34 4.55
N GLU A 565 17.18 11.63 5.31
CA GLU A 565 16.82 11.97 6.69
C GLU A 565 17.17 10.80 7.62
N GLU A 566 17.82 11.07 8.75
CA GLU A 566 18.16 10.04 9.73
C GLU A 566 16.91 9.35 10.29
N VAL A 567 17.03 8.07 10.62
CA VAL A 567 15.94 7.29 11.22
C VAL A 567 16.08 7.24 12.74
N ASP A 568 14.99 7.49 13.47
CA ASP A 568 14.95 7.33 14.92
C ASP A 568 14.93 5.84 15.31
N VAL A 569 16.10 5.36 15.78
CA VAL A 569 16.30 4.00 16.31
C VAL A 569 16.57 3.98 17.83
N SER A 570 16.05 4.96 18.56
CA SER A 570 16.34 5.15 19.99
C SER A 570 15.85 4.04 20.92
N LEU A 571 14.88 3.22 20.51
CA LEU A 571 14.23 2.22 21.38
C LEU A 571 14.84 0.81 21.24
N ILE A 572 15.15 0.38 20.01
CA ILE A 572 15.75 -0.91 19.67
C ILE A 572 16.92 -0.68 18.73
N GLN A 573 18.13 -1.03 19.17
CA GLN A 573 19.32 -0.88 18.34
C GLN A 573 19.28 -1.82 17.12
N PRO A 574 19.74 -1.35 15.94
CA PRO A 574 19.84 -2.19 14.75
C PRO A 574 20.63 -3.47 14.99
N ARG A 575 20.09 -4.60 14.54
CA ARG A 575 20.76 -5.91 14.60
C ARG A 575 20.53 -6.69 13.32
N LYS A 576 21.42 -7.65 13.02
CA LYS A 576 21.31 -8.48 11.82
C LYS A 576 20.00 -9.28 11.83
N ARG A 577 19.30 -9.29 10.69
CA ARG A 577 18.15 -10.17 10.45
C ARG A 577 18.65 -11.58 10.14
N ASP A 578 18.52 -12.50 11.10
CA ASP A 578 18.73 -13.94 10.95
C ASP A 578 17.41 -14.71 11.18
N TYR A 579 16.88 -15.30 10.10
CA TYR A 579 15.70 -16.17 10.13
C TYR A 579 16.07 -17.66 10.01
N SER A 580 17.37 -18.02 10.08
CA SER A 580 17.81 -19.41 10.08
C SER A 580 17.67 -20.08 11.45
N LYS A 581 17.60 -19.28 12.52
CA LYS A 581 17.47 -19.72 13.92
C LYS A 581 16.17 -19.20 14.54
N LYS A 582 15.67 -19.90 15.55
CA LYS A 582 14.58 -19.36 16.39
C LYS A 582 15.10 -18.13 17.14
N LYS A 583 14.21 -17.17 17.41
CA LYS A 583 14.49 -16.04 18.30
C LYS A 583 14.95 -16.61 19.65
N ALA A 584 16.11 -16.19 20.13
CA ALA A 584 16.63 -16.67 21.41
C ALA A 584 15.75 -16.11 22.54
N GLY A 585 15.12 -16.99 23.32
CA GLY A 585 14.32 -16.59 24.50
C GLY A 585 12.81 -16.50 24.29
N VAL A 586 12.20 -17.53 23.68
CA VAL A 586 10.77 -17.85 23.90
C VAL A 586 10.67 -19.03 24.85
#